data_AF-A0A350NLR5-F1
#
_entry.id   AF-A0A350NLR5-F1
#
_cell.length_a   1.000
_cell.length_b   1.000
_cell.length_c   1.000
_cell.angle_alpha   90.00
_cell.angle_beta   90.00
_cell.angle_gamma   90.00
#
_symmetry.space_group_name_H-M   'P 1'
#
loop_
_entity.id
_entity.type
_entity.pdbx_description
1 polymer ?
#
loop_
_entity_poly.entity_id
_entity_poly.type
_entity_poly.pdbx_seq_one_letter_code
_entity_poly.pdbx_strand_id
1 'polypeptide(L)'
;MVRRNDGGSGAAVAIKAAREVSTAVRIEGLSVHYGQTPALEDVNLTVVDGEYLGIIGPNGGGKSTLLKAILGLVPPTNGSVTIYGKNPKKSKSAIGYVPQFAML
;
A
#
# COMPACT_ATOMS: atom_id res chain seq x y z
N MET A 1 -47.48 -34.72 27.60
CA MET A 1 -48.14 -35.18 26.36
C MET A 1 -47.94 -34.08 25.30
N VAL A 2 -46.96 -34.26 24.40
CA VAL A 2 -46.97 -33.82 22.97
C VAL A 2 -47.04 -32.27 22.76
N ARG A 3 -46.03 -31.53 22.25
CA ARG A 3 -45.10 -31.74 21.11
C ARG A 3 -43.78 -30.96 21.27
N ARG A 4 -42.71 -31.53 20.71
CA ARG A 4 -41.52 -30.80 20.21
C ARG A 4 -41.94 -29.82 19.11
N ASN A 5 -41.27 -28.68 19.00
CA ASN A 5 -40.93 -28.21 17.68
C ASN A 5 -39.50 -27.69 17.66
N ASP A 6 -38.70 -28.41 16.92
CA ASP A 6 -37.29 -28.24 16.69
C ASP A 6 -37.18 -27.19 15.56
N GLY A 7 -37.14 -25.92 15.96
CA GLY A 7 -37.02 -24.77 15.05
C GLY A 7 -35.58 -24.58 14.63
N GLY A 8 -35.24 -25.21 13.51
CA GLY A 8 -33.93 -25.27 12.87
C GLY A 8 -32.98 -24.11 13.10
N SER A 9 -31.74 -24.51 13.41
CA SER A 9 -30.48 -23.85 13.07
C SER A 9 -30.52 -23.21 11.69
N GLY A 10 -31.05 -22.00 11.60
CA GLY A 10 -30.67 -21.03 10.59
C GLY A 10 -29.30 -20.50 10.99
N ALA A 11 -28.27 -21.34 10.89
CA ALA A 11 -26.92 -20.83 10.76
C ALA A 11 -26.97 -19.95 9.51
N ALA A 12 -27.12 -18.64 9.73
CA ALA A 12 -26.90 -17.66 8.69
C ALA A 12 -25.50 -17.99 8.17
N VAL A 13 -25.45 -18.63 7.00
CA VAL A 13 -24.22 -18.73 6.24
C VAL A 13 -23.86 -17.28 6.01
N ALA A 14 -22.94 -16.77 6.82
CA ALA A 14 -22.44 -15.43 6.71
C ALA A 14 -21.95 -15.32 5.27
N ILE A 15 -22.70 -14.60 4.45
CA ILE A 15 -22.22 -14.19 3.14
C ILE A 15 -20.92 -13.50 3.47
N LYS A 16 -19.80 -14.13 3.07
CA LYS A 16 -18.45 -13.60 3.26
C LYS A 16 -18.53 -12.14 2.83
N ALA A 17 -18.49 -11.23 3.82
CA ALA A 17 -18.72 -9.82 3.58
C ALA A 17 -17.90 -9.41 2.36
N ALA A 18 -18.52 -8.68 1.42
CA ALA A 18 -17.81 -8.12 0.28
C ALA A 18 -16.50 -7.54 0.84
N ARG A 19 -15.38 -8.10 0.40
CA ARG A 19 -14.08 -7.87 1.02
C ARG A 19 -13.88 -6.35 1.02
N GLU A 20 -13.86 -5.72 2.20
CA GLU A 20 -13.68 -4.26 2.28
C GLU A 20 -12.44 -3.90 1.49
N VAL A 21 -12.62 -3.07 0.46
CA VAL A 21 -11.52 -2.63 -0.40
C VAL A 21 -10.69 -1.64 0.41
N SER A 22 -9.62 -2.14 1.01
CA SER A 22 -8.71 -1.33 1.80
C SER A 22 -7.66 -0.66 0.92
N THR A 23 -7.20 0.53 1.27
CA THR A 23 -6.09 1.19 0.58
C THR A 23 -4.76 0.60 1.05
N ALA A 24 -4.03 -0.05 0.14
CA ALA A 24 -2.73 -0.63 0.44
C ALA A 24 -1.63 0.44 0.50
N VAL A 25 -1.59 1.37 -0.46
CA VAL A 25 -0.63 2.48 -0.50
C VAL A 25 -1.37 3.78 -0.79
N ARG A 26 -1.08 4.84 -0.03
CA ARG A 26 -1.54 6.21 -0.32
C ARG A 26 -0.36 7.16 -0.27
N ILE A 27 -0.25 7.97 -1.32
CA ILE A 27 0.76 9.01 -1.50
C ILE A 27 0.04 10.33 -1.73
N GLU A 28 0.38 11.35 -0.95
CA GLU A 28 -0.22 12.68 -1.02
C GLU A 28 0.86 13.74 -1.12
N GLY A 29 0.89 14.46 -2.24
CA GLY A 29 1.81 15.57 -2.52
C GLY A 29 3.28 15.22 -2.34
N LEU A 30 3.68 13.99 -2.70
CA LEU A 30 5.02 13.49 -2.42
C LEU A 30 6.05 14.16 -3.32
N SER A 31 6.96 14.89 -2.67
CA SER A 31 8.15 15.45 -3.30
C SER A 31 9.41 14.90 -2.64
N VAL A 32 10.44 14.64 -3.44
CA VAL A 32 11.75 14.17 -2.98
C VAL A 32 12.84 14.90 -3.77
N HIS A 33 13.78 15.52 -3.05
CA HIS A 33 14.93 16.19 -3.64
C HIS A 33 16.23 15.54 -3.12
N TYR A 34 17.20 15.39 -4.00
CA TYR A 34 18.59 15.06 -3.63
C TYR A 34 19.43 16.33 -3.75
N GLY A 35 19.69 16.99 -2.63
CA GLY A 35 20.27 18.33 -2.64
C GLY A 35 19.31 19.33 -3.32
N GLN A 36 19.77 19.98 -4.38
CA GLN A 36 18.97 20.93 -5.17
C GLN A 36 18.26 20.28 -6.35
N THR A 37 18.45 18.99 -6.60
CA THR A 37 17.86 18.30 -7.75
C THR A 37 16.56 17.61 -7.35
N PRO A 38 15.41 18.00 -7.93
CA PRO A 38 14.16 17.30 -7.72
C PRO A 38 14.20 15.92 -8.40
N ALA A 39 13.82 14.89 -7.65
CA ALA A 39 13.68 13.52 -8.15
C ALA A 39 12.22 13.11 -8.28
N LEU A 40 11.34 13.69 -7.46
CA LEU A 40 9.88 13.58 -7.52
C LEU A 40 9.28 14.93 -7.12
N GLU A 41 8.21 15.34 -7.80
CA GLU A 41 7.46 16.57 -7.51
C GLU A 41 5.96 16.25 -7.49
N ASP A 42 5.32 16.56 -6.36
CA ASP A 42 3.86 16.52 -6.16
C ASP A 42 3.18 15.21 -6.64
N VAL A 43 3.80 14.07 -6.34
CA VAL A 43 3.25 12.78 -6.72
C VAL A 43 2.07 12.43 -5.83
N ASN A 44 0.93 12.15 -6.46
CA ASN A 44 -0.29 11.69 -5.81
C ASN A 44 -0.68 10.33 -6.39
N LEU A 45 -0.86 9.33 -5.53
CA LEU A 45 -1.11 7.95 -5.94
C LEU A 45 -1.89 7.21 -4.86
N THR A 46 -2.91 6.45 -5.26
CA THR A 46 -3.61 5.50 -4.40
C THR A 46 -3.56 4.12 -5.06
N VAL A 47 -3.18 3.11 -4.29
CA VAL A 47 -3.20 1.69 -4.70
C VAL A 47 -4.08 0.95 -3.70
N VAL A 48 -5.11 0.27 -4.19
CA VAL A 48 -5.99 -0.54 -3.32
C VAL A 48 -5.46 -1.96 -3.13
N ASP A 49 -5.87 -2.62 -2.06
CA ASP A 49 -5.49 -4.02 -1.78
C ASP A 49 -5.92 -4.93 -2.95
N GLY A 50 -4.99 -5.74 -3.42
CA GLY A 50 -5.17 -6.63 -4.56
C GLY A 50 -4.86 -6.01 -5.94
N GLU A 51 -4.52 -4.73 -6.03
CA GLU A 51 -4.08 -4.12 -7.30
C GLU A 51 -2.63 -4.44 -7.65
N TYR A 52 -2.38 -4.55 -8.96
CA TYR A 52 -1.04 -4.60 -9.53
C TYR A 52 -0.72 -3.25 -10.19
N LEU A 53 0.30 -2.57 -9.69
CA LEU A 53 0.77 -1.30 -10.24
C LEU A 53 2.07 -1.49 -11.01
N GLY A 54 2.10 -1.04 -12.26
CA GLY A 54 3.32 -0.90 -13.06
C GLY A 54 3.84 0.54 -13.05
N ILE A 55 5.12 0.73 -12.73
CA ILE A 55 5.80 2.04 -12.83
C ILE A 55 6.81 1.98 -13.98
N ILE A 56 6.54 2.72 -15.06
CA ILE A 56 7.38 2.77 -16.26
C ILE A 56 7.92 4.18 -16.50
N GLY A 57 9.03 4.30 -17.23
CA GLY A 57 9.66 5.57 -17.56
C GLY A 57 11.17 5.45 -17.80
N PRO A 58 11.83 6.50 -18.32
CA PRO A 58 13.24 6.48 -18.66
C PRO A 58 14.15 6.31 -17.42
N ASN A 59 15.40 5.97 -17.65
CA ASN A 59 16.43 5.99 -16.59
C ASN A 59 16.55 7.42 -16.04
N GLY A 60 16.63 7.55 -14.71
CA GLY A 60 16.61 8.84 -14.04
C GLY A 60 15.21 9.43 -13.80
N GLY A 61 14.13 8.86 -14.37
CA GLY A 61 12.76 9.35 -14.18
C GLY A 61 12.12 9.11 -12.80
N GLY A 62 12.91 8.98 -11.73
CA GLY A 62 12.38 8.91 -10.36
C GLY A 62 11.80 7.57 -9.89
N LYS A 63 11.66 6.54 -10.74
CA LYS A 63 11.04 5.24 -10.38
C LYS A 63 11.58 4.60 -9.11
N SER A 64 12.90 4.44 -9.03
CA SER A 64 13.55 3.86 -7.84
C SER A 64 13.44 4.78 -6.63
N THR A 65 13.37 6.11 -6.83
CA THR A 65 13.12 7.08 -5.76
C THR A 65 11.70 6.94 -5.22
N LEU A 66 10.69 6.81 -6.10
CA LEU A 66 9.30 6.60 -5.73
C LEU A 66 9.14 5.31 -4.93
N LEU A 67 9.69 4.20 -5.42
CA LEU A 67 9.67 2.93 -4.69
C LEU A 67 10.35 3.05 -3.31
N LYS A 68 11.54 3.66 -3.23
CA LYS A 68 12.22 3.84 -1.94
C LYS A 68 11.48 4.77 -0.98
N ALA A 69 10.81 5.80 -1.50
CA ALA A 69 9.97 6.68 -0.70
C ALA A 69 8.74 5.95 -0.15
N ILE A 70 8.08 5.13 -0.97
CA ILE A 70 6.97 4.27 -0.55
C ILE A 70 7.40 3.36 0.60
N LEU A 71 8.58 2.75 0.49
CA LEU A 71 9.15 1.86 1.50
C LEU A 71 9.65 2.60 2.76
N GLY A 72 9.64 3.94 2.77
CA GLY A 72 10.18 4.77 3.85
C GLY A 72 11.72 4.74 3.97
N LEU A 73 12.41 4.32 2.90
CA LEU A 73 13.87 4.26 2.81
C LEU A 73 14.49 5.60 2.39
N VAL A 74 13.74 6.40 1.64
CA VAL A 74 14.09 7.78 1.28
C VAL A 74 13.04 8.70 1.90
N PRO A 75 13.44 9.67 2.75
CA PRO A 75 12.50 10.59 3.36
C PRO A 75 11.95 11.57 2.31
N PRO A 76 10.64 11.88 2.34
CA PRO A 76 10.07 12.96 1.56
C PRO A 76 10.61 14.31 2.01
N THR A 77 10.78 15.24 1.06
CA THR A 77 10.97 16.67 1.39
C THR A 77 9.65 17.36 1.65
N ASN A 78 8.56 16.88 1.02
CA ASN A 78 7.19 17.29 1.31
C ASN A 78 6.22 16.13 1.06
N GLY A 79 5.01 16.24 1.62
CA GLY A 79 3.95 15.24 1.45
C GLY A 79 4.10 14.03 2.35
N SER A 80 3.31 12.98 2.06
CA SER A 80 3.28 11.78 2.90
C SER A 80 3.06 10.49 2.11
N VAL A 81 3.47 9.38 2.73
CA VAL A 81 3.18 8.02 2.28
C VAL A 81 2.60 7.25 3.46
N THR A 82 1.53 6.50 3.24
CA THR A 82 1.04 5.49 4.17
C THR A 82 0.87 4.13 3.50
N ILE A 83 1.09 3.07 4.27
CA ILE A 83 0.87 1.67 3.89
C ILE A 83 -0.15 1.08 4.86
N TYR A 84 -1.32 0.69 4.35
CA TYR A 84 -2.49 0.31 5.14
C TYR A 84 -2.79 1.31 6.28
N GLY A 85 -2.77 2.60 5.93
CA GLY A 85 -3.04 3.71 6.86
C GLY A 85 -1.94 3.98 7.90
N LYS A 86 -0.81 3.29 7.85
CA LYS A 86 0.32 3.44 8.79
C LYS A 86 1.55 3.99 8.11
N ASN A 87 2.45 4.60 8.88
CA ASN A 87 3.77 4.99 8.38
C ASN A 87 4.53 3.76 7.83
N PRO A 88 5.22 3.86 6.67
CA PRO A 88 5.92 2.73 6.05
C PRO A 88 6.88 2.00 7.00
N LYS A 89 7.58 2.72 7.88
CA LYS A 89 8.53 2.13 8.85
C LYS A 89 7.86 1.21 9.87
N LYS A 90 6.54 1.36 10.08
CA LYS A 90 5.70 0.54 10.97
C LYS A 90 4.96 -0.58 10.24
N SER A 91 5.10 -0.68 8.93
CA SER A 91 4.36 -1.65 8.09
C SER A 91 5.25 -2.74 7.50
N LYS A 92 6.42 -2.99 8.09
CA LYS A 92 7.43 -3.95 7.55
C LYS A 92 6.87 -5.35 7.27
N SER A 93 5.96 -5.84 8.10
CA SER A 93 5.35 -7.18 7.91
C SER A 93 4.45 -7.28 6.69
N ALA A 94 3.99 -6.16 6.13
CA ALA A 94 3.13 -6.10 4.95
C ALA A 94 3.93 -5.83 3.66
N ILE A 95 5.26 -5.76 3.73
CA ILE A 95 6.11 -5.30 2.64
C ILE A 95 7.14 -6.38 2.31
N GLY A 96 7.09 -6.88 1.08
CA GLY A 96 8.20 -7.58 0.44
C GLY A 96 8.92 -6.63 -0.53
N TYR A 97 10.24 -6.56 -0.47
CA TYR A 97 11.03 -5.72 -1.37
C TYR A 97 12.14 -6.53 -2.02
N VAL A 98 12.16 -6.55 -3.35
CA VAL A 98 13.24 -7.13 -4.14
C VAL A 98 14.06 -5.98 -4.72
N PRO A 99 15.29 -5.74 -4.21
CA PRO A 99 16.10 -4.63 -4.69
C PRO A 99 16.62 -4.90 -6.10
N GLN A 100 16.84 -3.84 -6.87
CA GLN A 100 17.44 -3.91 -8.20
C GLN A 100 18.85 -4.53 -8.17
N PHE A 101 19.62 -4.21 -7.14
CA PHE A 101 20.91 -4.81 -6.86
C PHE A 101 20.89 -5.38 -5.44
N ALA A 102 21.12 -6.68 -5.31
CA ALA A 102 21.46 -7.30 -4.04
C ALA A 102 22.99 -7.39 -3.99
N MET A 103 23.63 -6.63 -3.09
CA MET A 103 25.01 -6.95 -2.72
C MET A 103 24.94 -8.14 -1.76
N LEU A 104 25.32 -9.31 -2.26
CA LEU A 104 25.52 -10.53 -1.49
C LEU A 104 26.93 -10.55 -0.89
#